data_AF-X0VAJ2-F1
#
_entry.id   AF-X0VAJ2-F1
#
_cell.length_a   1.000
_cell.length_b   1.000
_cell.length_c   1.000
_cell.angle_alpha   90.00
_cell.angle_beta   90.00
_cell.angle_gamma   90.00
#
_symmetry.space_group_name_H-M   'P 1'
#
loop_
_entity.id
_entity.type
_entity.pdbx_description
1 polymer ?
#
loop_
_entity_poly.entity_id
_entity_poly.type
_entity_poly.pdbx_seq_one_letter_code
_entity_poly.pdbx_strand_id
1 'polypeptide(L)'
;WKCFGSSGHLEKQQSVIDSYTHAKDIDDNIHIKSIVQCKWVKQSGGNPHCFIYKPGKFCVDEKKKRIPGPHNRNISYNEIQLNHYVTRSRADFLEKRQRGGGNDRSNKKLTEQFWNRFQGGKKDLNIHKLLHRIE
;
A
#
# COMPACT_ATOMS: atom_id res chain seq x y z
N TRP A 1 3.13 -1.56 3.23
CA TRP A 1 2.84 -1.87 1.80
C TRP A 1 3.86 -1.17 0.92
N LYS A 2 3.99 -1.49 -0.37
CA LYS A 2 4.93 -0.81 -1.27
C LYS A 2 4.16 0.07 -2.25
N CYS A 3 4.49 1.36 -2.31
CA CYS A 3 3.71 2.35 -3.07
C CYS A 3 4.21 2.44 -4.51
N PHE A 4 3.32 2.31 -5.47
CA PHE A 4 3.60 2.41 -6.90
C PHE A 4 2.97 3.69 -7.48
N GLY A 5 3.79 4.38 -8.27
CA GLY A 5 3.41 5.62 -8.97
C GLY A 5 2.80 5.35 -10.34
N SER A 6 2.87 6.35 -11.24
CA SER A 6 2.31 6.22 -12.58
C SER A 6 3.19 5.45 -13.55
N SER A 7 4.45 5.20 -13.20
CA SER A 7 5.48 4.71 -14.14
C SER A 7 5.62 5.58 -15.40
N GLY A 8 5.24 6.86 -15.31
CA GLY A 8 5.28 7.79 -16.44
C GLY A 8 4.02 7.80 -17.32
N HIS A 9 3.06 6.90 -17.10
CA HIS A 9 1.87 6.82 -17.93
C HIS A 9 0.95 8.04 -17.76
N LEU A 10 0.64 8.69 -18.87
CA LEU A 10 -0.36 9.77 -18.92
C LEU A 10 -1.77 9.19 -19.13
N GLU A 11 -1.91 8.26 -20.06
CA GLU A 11 -3.19 7.63 -20.40
C GLU A 11 -3.49 6.38 -19.57
N LYS A 12 -4.78 6.04 -19.44
CA LYS A 12 -5.24 4.82 -18.77
C LYS A 12 -4.61 3.58 -19.41
N GLN A 13 -4.24 2.63 -18.57
CA GLN A 13 -3.60 1.39 -18.99
C GLN A 13 -4.53 0.20 -18.78
N GLN A 14 -4.40 -0.81 -19.64
CA GLN A 14 -5.25 -2.00 -19.60
C GLN A 14 -4.95 -2.88 -18.36
N SER A 15 -3.66 -3.09 -18.06
CA SER A 15 -3.21 -3.90 -16.94
C SER A 15 -2.53 -3.05 -15.89
N VAL A 16 -3.03 -3.11 -14.65
CA VAL A 16 -2.42 -2.40 -13.52
C VAL A 16 -1.06 -2.99 -13.17
N ILE A 17 -0.97 -4.33 -13.15
CA ILE A 17 0.24 -5.04 -12.72
C ILE A 17 1.37 -4.80 -13.73
N ASP A 18 1.07 -4.92 -15.02
CA ASP A 18 2.10 -4.87 -16.07
C ASP A 18 2.56 -3.44 -16.37
N SER A 19 1.70 -2.45 -16.15
CA SER A 19 2.00 -1.06 -16.55
C SER A 19 2.64 -0.25 -15.42
N TYR A 20 2.19 -0.44 -14.17
CA TYR A 20 2.63 0.40 -13.06
C TYR A 20 3.77 -0.24 -12.27
N THR A 21 4.94 -0.39 -12.90
CA THR A 21 6.08 -1.14 -12.34
C THR A 21 7.06 -0.32 -11.50
N HIS A 22 6.87 0.99 -11.31
CA HIS A 22 7.80 1.83 -10.56
C HIS A 22 7.30 2.12 -9.14
N ALA A 23 8.01 1.57 -8.15
CA ALA A 23 7.74 1.73 -6.74
C ALA A 23 8.61 2.82 -6.12
N LYS A 24 8.04 3.56 -5.18
CA LYS A 24 8.76 4.58 -4.43
C LYS A 24 8.61 4.35 -2.93
N ASP A 25 9.74 4.38 -2.25
CA ASP A 25 9.77 4.36 -0.79
C ASP A 25 9.43 5.77 -0.29
N ILE A 26 8.46 5.83 0.62
CA ILE A 26 7.92 7.09 1.14
C ILE A 26 7.95 7.00 2.66
N ASP A 27 8.55 7.99 3.31
CA ASP A 27 8.87 7.93 4.75
C ASP A 27 7.66 7.79 5.69
N ASP A 28 6.47 8.25 5.28
CA ASP A 28 5.23 8.15 6.07
C ASP A 28 4.46 6.85 5.84
N ASN A 29 4.97 5.96 4.99
CA ASN A 29 4.39 4.67 4.69
C ASN A 29 4.69 3.61 5.77
N ILE A 30 4.44 3.98 7.03
CA ILE A 30 4.71 3.14 8.20
C ILE A 30 3.43 2.47 8.74
N HIS A 31 2.26 2.80 8.22
CA HIS A 31 1.00 2.20 8.62
C HIS A 31 0.92 0.73 8.18
N ILE A 32 0.42 -0.11 9.07
CA ILE A 32 0.38 -1.56 8.85
C ILE A 32 -0.96 -1.95 8.19
N LYS A 33 -0.92 -2.96 7.33
CA LYS A 33 -2.10 -3.79 7.04
C LYS A 33 -1.83 -5.17 7.59
N SER A 34 -2.86 -5.79 8.15
CA SER A 34 -2.72 -7.06 8.85
C SER A 34 -3.51 -8.16 8.15
N ILE A 35 -2.92 -9.35 8.02
CA ILE A 35 -3.66 -10.60 7.79
C ILE A 35 -3.94 -11.17 9.18
N VAL A 36 -5.22 -11.29 9.53
CA VAL A 36 -5.63 -11.47 10.94
C VAL A 36 -6.32 -12.79 11.13
N GLN A 37 -5.87 -13.56 12.13
CA GLN A 37 -6.56 -14.75 12.60
C GLN A 37 -7.64 -14.34 13.62
N CYS A 38 -8.87 -14.13 13.15
CA CYS A 38 -9.96 -13.57 13.96
C CYS A 38 -10.23 -14.30 15.28
N LYS A 39 -10.02 -15.63 15.35
CA LYS A 39 -10.18 -16.42 16.60
C LYS A 39 -9.30 -15.95 17.77
N TRP A 40 -8.23 -15.21 17.49
CA TRP A 40 -7.30 -14.67 18.49
C TRP A 40 -7.50 -13.19 18.78
N VAL A 41 -8.39 -12.52 18.08
CA VAL A 41 -8.71 -11.10 18.29
C VAL A 41 -9.78 -10.99 19.37
N LYS A 42 -9.59 -10.05 20.30
CA LYS A 42 -10.62 -9.63 21.26
C LYS A 42 -11.48 -8.52 20.68
N GLN A 43 -10.85 -7.48 20.12
CA GLN A 43 -11.52 -6.32 19.55
C GLN A 43 -10.59 -5.52 18.64
N SER A 44 -11.15 -4.53 17.93
CA SER A 44 -10.39 -3.50 17.22
C SER A 44 -9.54 -2.67 18.19
N GLY A 45 -8.34 -2.23 17.77
CA GLY A 45 -7.42 -1.43 18.57
C GLY A 45 -7.71 0.07 18.56
N GLY A 46 -8.94 0.49 18.25
CA GLY A 46 -9.35 1.89 18.17
C GLY A 46 -9.02 2.59 16.83
N ASN A 47 -8.31 1.91 15.93
CA ASN A 47 -8.09 2.34 14.55
C ASN A 47 -7.97 1.11 13.63
N PRO A 48 -8.17 1.25 12.31
CA PRO A 48 -8.22 0.10 11.40
C PRO A 48 -6.86 -0.58 11.16
N HIS A 49 -5.77 -0.09 11.76
CA HIS A 49 -4.41 -0.59 11.58
C HIS A 49 -3.90 -1.45 12.73
N CYS A 50 -4.68 -1.64 13.81
CA CYS A 50 -4.28 -2.53 14.90
C CYS A 50 -5.48 -3.22 15.56
N PHE A 51 -5.18 -4.31 16.28
CA PHE A 51 -6.14 -5.13 17.00
C PHE A 51 -5.64 -5.43 18.41
N ILE A 52 -6.56 -5.66 19.33
CA ILE A 52 -6.27 -6.17 20.67
C ILE A 52 -6.47 -7.69 20.64
N TYR A 53 -5.46 -8.43 21.08
CA TYR A 53 -5.41 -9.89 20.98
C TYR A 53 -5.68 -10.58 22.33
N LYS A 54 -6.06 -11.86 22.29
CA LYS A 54 -6.17 -12.73 23.46
C LYS A 54 -4.80 -12.91 24.15
N PRO A 55 -4.75 -13.26 25.45
CA PRO A 55 -3.49 -13.47 26.16
C PRO A 55 -2.55 -14.42 25.41
N GLY A 56 -1.26 -14.07 25.34
CA GLY A 56 -0.24 -14.84 24.61
C GLY A 56 -0.31 -14.72 23.08
N LYS A 57 -1.20 -13.89 22.52
CA LYS A 57 -1.30 -13.61 21.08
C LYS A 57 -0.96 -12.14 20.81
N PHE A 58 -0.36 -11.85 19.65
CA PHE A 58 0.08 -10.52 19.27
C PHE A 58 0.28 -10.40 17.76
N CYS A 59 0.32 -9.16 17.25
CA CYS A 59 0.69 -8.86 15.87
C CYS A 59 2.20 -8.99 15.69
N VAL A 60 2.62 -9.50 14.52
CA VAL A 60 4.02 -9.60 14.11
C VAL A 60 4.22 -9.11 12.68
N ASP A 61 5.45 -8.72 12.35
CA ASP A 61 5.87 -8.52 10.96
C ASP A 61 6.22 -9.85 10.26
N GLU A 62 6.62 -9.78 8.99
CA GLU A 62 7.01 -10.97 8.20
C GLU A 62 8.23 -11.71 8.77
N LYS A 63 9.02 -11.06 9.64
CA LYS A 63 10.18 -11.63 10.34
C LYS A 63 9.82 -12.13 11.74
N LYS A 64 8.53 -12.26 12.04
CA LYS A 64 7.97 -12.69 13.33
C LYS A 64 8.33 -11.76 14.50
N LYS A 65 8.72 -10.51 14.23
CA LYS A 65 8.97 -9.51 15.28
C LYS A 65 7.66 -8.89 15.72
N ARG A 66 7.45 -8.78 17.03
CA ARG A 66 6.23 -8.23 17.62
C ARG A 66 6.06 -6.75 17.28
N ILE A 67 4.84 -6.38 16.88
CA ILE A 67 4.44 -4.99 16.59
C ILE A 67 3.36 -4.57 17.59
N PRO A 68 3.63 -3.61 18.50
CA PRO A 68 2.71 -3.26 19.59
C PRO A 68 1.62 -2.24 19.19
N GLY A 69 1.60 -1.74 17.95
CA GLY A 69 0.72 -0.64 17.54
C GLY A 69 0.38 -0.64 16.05
N PRO A 70 -0.14 0.49 15.53
CA PRO A 70 -0.60 0.62 14.15
C PRO A 70 0.49 0.99 13.14
N HIS A 71 1.74 1.14 13.60
CA HIS A 71 2.89 1.55 12.78
C HIS A 71 4.08 0.59 12.93
N ASN A 72 4.83 0.40 11.84
CA ASN A 72 6.11 -0.28 11.83
C ASN A 72 7.11 0.52 10.98
N ARG A 73 8.25 0.92 11.57
CA ARG A 73 9.33 1.61 10.87
C ARG A 73 10.36 0.65 10.26
N ASN A 74 10.39 -0.60 10.72
CA ASN A 74 11.28 -1.64 10.21
C ASN A 74 10.61 -2.37 9.03
N ILE A 75 10.37 -1.63 7.95
CA ILE A 75 9.64 -2.13 6.78
C ILE A 75 10.51 -3.14 6.03
N SER A 76 9.89 -4.24 5.61
CA SER A 76 10.50 -5.32 4.84
C SER A 76 9.47 -5.90 3.89
N TYR A 77 9.92 -6.41 2.74
CA TYR A 77 9.07 -6.95 1.66
C TYR A 77 9.61 -8.28 1.14
N ASN A 78 10.36 -9.01 1.97
CA ASN A 78 11.16 -10.15 1.55
C ASN A 78 10.32 -11.42 1.43
N GLU A 79 9.35 -11.60 2.31
CA GLU A 79 8.48 -12.79 2.34
C GLU A 79 7.11 -12.47 1.73
N ILE A 80 6.57 -11.29 2.04
CA ILE A 80 5.28 -10.83 1.55
C ILE A 80 5.32 -9.35 1.17
N GLN A 81 4.82 -9.05 -0.03
CA GLN A 81 4.69 -7.68 -0.53
C GLN A 81 3.24 -7.40 -0.89
N LEU A 82 2.73 -6.28 -0.39
CA LEU A 82 1.45 -5.72 -0.85
C LEU A 82 1.73 -4.51 -1.74
N ASN A 83 1.42 -4.62 -3.03
CA ASN A 83 1.53 -3.51 -3.98
C ASN A 83 0.35 -2.55 -3.81
N HIS A 84 0.64 -1.27 -3.61
CA HIS A 84 -0.35 -0.21 -3.50
C HIS A 84 -0.16 0.77 -4.65
N TYR A 85 -1.01 0.68 -5.68
CA TYR A 85 -0.99 1.57 -6.85
C TYR A 85 -1.70 2.88 -6.53
N VAL A 86 -0.93 3.90 -6.16
CA VAL A 86 -1.46 5.10 -5.50
C VAL A 86 -2.07 6.07 -6.50
N THR A 87 -1.32 6.37 -7.57
CA THR A 87 -1.68 7.37 -8.56
C THR A 87 -2.21 6.76 -9.86
N ARG A 88 -1.67 5.59 -10.27
CA ARG A 88 -1.89 5.03 -11.63
C ARG A 88 -1.59 6.09 -12.70
N SER A 89 -2.22 6.05 -13.88
CA SER A 89 -1.96 7.03 -14.92
C SER A 89 -2.40 8.44 -14.53
N ARG A 90 -1.94 9.44 -15.28
CA ARG A 90 -2.37 10.82 -15.07
C ARG A 90 -3.88 10.98 -15.25
N ALA A 91 -4.45 10.34 -16.27
CA ALA A 91 -5.88 10.31 -16.53
C ALA A 91 -6.66 9.68 -15.35
N ASP A 92 -6.21 8.54 -14.82
CA ASP A 92 -6.83 7.89 -13.66
C ASP A 92 -6.80 8.81 -12.41
N PHE A 93 -5.68 9.49 -12.19
CA PHE A 93 -5.52 10.41 -11.07
C PHE A 93 -6.45 11.62 -11.16
N LEU A 94 -6.56 12.22 -12.35
CA LEU A 94 -7.43 13.37 -12.59
C LEU A 94 -8.90 12.99 -12.48
N GLU A 95 -9.31 11.83 -12.99
CA GLU A 95 -10.67 11.31 -12.82
C GLU A 95 -11.01 11.08 -11.35
N LYS A 96 -10.09 10.46 -10.58
CA LYS A 96 -10.26 10.28 -9.13
C LYS A 96 -10.36 11.63 -8.40
N ARG A 97 -9.53 12.60 -8.80
CA ARG A 97 -9.58 13.97 -8.29
C ARG A 97 -10.87 14.67 -8.69
N GLN A 98 -11.49 14.39 -9.82
CA GLN A 98 -12.79 14.98 -10.16
C GLN A 98 -13.90 14.36 -9.32
N ARG A 99 -13.86 13.04 -9.13
CA ARG A 99 -14.87 12.27 -8.40
C ARG A 99 -14.96 12.60 -6.90
N GLY A 100 -13.86 12.99 -6.26
CA GLY A 100 -13.78 13.06 -4.81
C GLY A 100 -13.04 11.89 -4.18
N GLY A 101 -12.35 12.15 -3.07
CA GLY A 101 -11.83 11.09 -2.22
C GLY A 101 -12.97 10.30 -1.55
N GLY A 102 -12.75 9.01 -1.28
CA GLY A 102 -13.76 8.15 -0.65
C GLY A 102 -14.22 8.62 0.73
N ASN A 103 -13.32 9.26 1.49
CA ASN A 103 -13.60 9.79 2.83
C ASN A 103 -13.72 11.32 2.88
N ASP A 104 -13.53 11.99 1.74
CA ASP A 104 -13.51 13.45 1.66
C ASP A 104 -13.75 13.88 0.21
N ARG A 105 -14.94 14.44 -0.05
CA ARG A 105 -15.33 14.93 -1.38
C ARG A 105 -14.66 16.26 -1.75
N SER A 106 -13.94 16.90 -0.83
CA SER A 106 -13.38 18.25 -1.05
C SER A 106 -12.15 18.29 -1.97
N ASN A 107 -11.61 17.15 -2.40
CA ASN A 107 -10.42 17.00 -3.26
C ASN A 107 -9.13 17.68 -2.77
N LYS A 108 -9.16 18.31 -1.59
CA LYS A 108 -8.03 19.07 -1.02
C LYS A 108 -6.75 18.27 -0.87
N LYS A 109 -6.85 16.94 -0.79
CA LYS A 109 -5.72 16.02 -0.62
C LYS A 109 -5.13 15.49 -1.92
N LEU A 110 -5.86 15.55 -3.04
CA LEU A 110 -5.42 15.03 -4.35
C LEU A 110 -4.80 16.14 -5.19
N THR A 111 -3.72 16.74 -4.68
CA THR A 111 -3.02 17.87 -5.31
C THR A 111 -1.91 17.41 -6.26
N GLU A 112 -1.33 18.34 -7.01
CA GLU A 112 -0.10 18.08 -7.78
C GLU A 112 1.07 17.65 -6.90
N GLN A 113 1.16 18.22 -5.69
CA GLN A 113 2.16 17.79 -4.71
C GLN A 113 1.96 16.32 -4.32
N PHE A 114 0.72 15.89 -4.11
CA PHE A 114 0.41 14.49 -3.87
C PHE A 114 0.80 13.62 -5.08
N TRP A 115 0.47 14.04 -6.31
CA TRP A 115 0.89 13.33 -7.51
C TRP A 115 2.41 13.16 -7.59
N ASN A 116 3.17 14.26 -7.46
CA ASN A 116 4.62 14.30 -7.57
C ASN A 116 5.31 13.46 -6.48
N ARG A 117 4.71 13.35 -5.29
CA ARG A 117 5.23 12.53 -4.18
C ARG A 117 5.49 11.08 -4.62
N PHE A 118 4.65 10.52 -5.48
CA PHE A 118 4.74 9.10 -5.90
C PHE A 118 5.46 8.88 -7.24
N GLN A 119 5.99 9.93 -7.89
CA GLN A 119 6.73 9.79 -9.16
C GLN A 119 8.24 9.60 -8.97
N GLY A 120 8.89 9.08 -10.01
CA GLY A 120 10.35 8.83 -10.01
C GLY A 120 10.77 7.64 -9.15
N GLY A 121 9.89 6.65 -8.99
CA GLY A 121 10.20 5.41 -8.27
C GLY A 121 11.22 4.52 -9.01
N LYS A 122 11.72 3.50 -8.32
CA LYS A 122 12.56 2.45 -8.90
C LYS A 122 11.70 1.31 -9.45
N LYS A 123 12.14 0.69 -10.53
CA LYS A 123 11.44 -0.46 -11.12
C LYS A 123 11.40 -1.63 -10.12
N ASP A 124 10.22 -2.20 -9.91
CA ASP A 124 9.95 -3.38 -9.09
C ASP A 124 9.08 -4.36 -9.88
N LEU A 125 9.61 -5.55 -10.13
CA LEU A 125 8.96 -6.62 -10.89
C LEU A 125 8.70 -7.87 -10.04
N ASN A 126 8.68 -7.74 -8.71
CA ASN A 126 8.55 -8.89 -7.81
C ASN A 126 7.27 -9.69 -8.07
N ILE A 127 6.16 -9.01 -8.35
CA ILE A 127 4.88 -9.67 -8.66
C ILE A 127 4.94 -10.48 -9.95
N HIS A 128 5.58 -9.97 -11.01
CA HIS A 128 5.71 -10.68 -12.29
C HIS A 128 6.52 -11.96 -12.13
N LYS A 129 7.63 -11.89 -11.36
CA LYS A 129 8.43 -13.07 -11.03
C LYS A 129 7.64 -14.14 -10.29
N LEU A 130 6.62 -13.76 -9.52
CA LEU A 130 5.74 -14.71 -8.85
C LEU A 130 4.69 -15.30 -9.81
N LEU A 131 4.13 -14.48 -10.71
CA LEU A 131 3.16 -14.94 -11.70
C LEU A 131 3.77 -15.97 -12.67
N HIS A 132 4.99 -15.74 -13.16
CA HIS A 132 5.70 -16.68 -14.04
C HIS A 132 6.25 -17.94 -13.33
N ARG A 133 6.12 -18.05 -12.01
CA ARG A 133 6.47 -19.28 -11.27
C ARG A 133 5.29 -20.23 -11.12
N ILE A 134 4.10 -19.81 -11.56
CA ILE A 134 2.85 -20.57 -11.46
C ILE A 134 2.50 -21.20 -12.84
N GLU A 135 3.36 -21.03 -13.84
CA GLU A 135 3.32 -21.72 -15.15
C GLU A 135 4.20 -22.97 -15.12
#